data_AF-A0AAX2JE89-F1
#
_entry.id   AF-A0AAX2JE89-F1
#
_cell.length_a   1.000
_cell.length_b   1.000
_cell.length_c   1.000
_cell.angle_alpha   90.00
_cell.angle_beta   90.00
_cell.angle_gamma   90.00
#
_symmetry.space_group_name_H-M   'P 1'
#
loop_
_entity.id
_entity.type
_entity.pdbx_description
1 polymer ?
#
loop_
_entity_poly.entity_id
_entity_poly.type
_entity_poly.pdbx_seq_one_letter_code
_entity_poly.pdbx_strand_id
1 'polypeptide(L)'
;MRKEIVEINGKQVTIMEQPASFTLDLERKFGNKNDLVEYCQEILKYPAETNLPLEDILNIPEVVVCEGMELSLMRDGKKDLRRAFKLFRSIYGENEESNTAYVAEAFIKAVKKDINSFKYSKLRDMGAEIFKQVGDIGHLLTIRNIFRSL
;
A
#
# COMPACT_ATOMS: atom_id res chain seq x y z
N MET A 1 14.85 22.25 10.67
CA MET A 1 14.20 21.10 10.04
C MET A 1 14.13 19.99 11.06
N ARG A 2 12.92 19.68 11.51
CA ARG A 2 12.64 18.55 12.40
C ARG A 2 12.84 17.25 11.62
N LYS A 3 13.16 16.18 12.34
CA LYS A 3 13.22 14.83 11.80
C LYS A 3 12.61 13.87 12.80
N GLU A 4 11.98 12.82 12.28
CA GLU A 4 11.46 11.71 13.05
C GLU A 4 12.05 10.41 12.49
N ILE A 5 12.44 9.50 13.38
CA ILE A 5 12.94 8.18 13.00
C ILE A 5 11.94 7.17 13.57
N VAL A 6 11.38 6.36 12.69
CA VAL A 6 10.42 5.31 13.05
C VAL A 6 10.93 3.95 12.61
N GLU A 7 10.50 2.91 13.29
CA GLU A 7 10.78 1.53 12.90
C GLU A 7 9.58 0.97 12.13
N ILE A 8 9.81 0.52 10.89
CA ILE A 8 8.82 -0.16 10.07
C ILE A 8 9.43 -1.50 9.65
N ASN A 9 8.79 -2.60 10.02
CA ASN A 9 9.25 -3.95 9.65
C ASN A 9 10.71 -4.23 10.04
N GLY A 10 11.11 -3.77 11.23
CA GLY A 10 12.49 -3.91 11.75
C GLY A 10 13.52 -3.01 11.05
N LYS A 11 13.08 -2.06 10.21
CA LYS A 11 13.95 -1.13 9.46
C LYS A 11 13.73 0.29 9.96
N GLN A 12 14.82 1.02 10.17
CA GLN A 12 14.73 2.44 10.51
C GLN A 12 14.38 3.26 9.28
N VAL A 13 13.36 4.11 9.42
CA VAL A 13 12.88 5.03 8.39
C VAL A 13 12.94 6.44 8.95
N THR A 14 13.72 7.30 8.29
CA THR A 14 13.86 8.71 8.66
C THR A 14 12.92 9.56 7.82
N ILE A 15 12.07 10.34 8.46
CA ILE A 15 11.14 11.28 7.83
C ILE A 15 11.55 12.69 8.26
N MET A 16 11.74 13.59 7.30
CA MET A 16 12.19 14.95 7.57
C MET A 16 11.15 16.00 7.21
N GLU A 17 11.07 17.03 8.04
CA GLU A 17 10.36 18.27 7.72
C GLU A 17 10.92 18.86 6.42
N GLN A 18 10.02 19.24 5.51
CA GLN A 18 10.36 19.89 4.25
C GLN A 18 9.75 21.29 4.18
N PRO A 19 10.29 22.19 3.34
CA PRO A 19 9.68 23.50 3.13
C PRO A 19 8.20 23.38 2.73
N ALA A 20 7.35 24.29 3.22
CA ALA A 20 5.92 24.25 2.95
C ALA A 20 5.58 24.25 1.45
N SER A 21 6.40 24.89 0.61
CA SER A 21 6.25 24.85 -0.86
C SER A 21 6.36 23.43 -1.41
N PHE A 22 7.35 22.66 -0.94
CA PHE A 22 7.51 21.25 -1.33
C PHE A 22 6.32 20.41 -0.89
N THR A 23 5.88 20.56 0.36
CA THR A 23 4.71 19.85 0.89
C THR A 23 3.45 20.17 0.08
N LEU A 24 3.18 21.43 -0.22
CA LEU A 24 2.03 21.83 -1.04
C LEU A 24 2.11 21.28 -2.47
N ASP A 25 3.30 21.24 -3.07
CA ASP A 25 3.49 20.67 -4.40
C ASP A 25 3.26 19.15 -4.41
N LEU A 26 3.69 18.43 -3.37
CA LEU A 26 3.37 17.01 -3.20
C LEU A 26 1.87 16.78 -3.01
N GLU A 27 1.21 17.58 -2.16
CA GLU A 27 -0.24 17.49 -1.96
C GLU A 27 -1.02 17.72 -3.26
N ARG A 28 -0.60 18.70 -4.09
CA ARG A 28 -1.25 18.93 -5.39
C ARG A 28 -1.04 17.77 -6.37
N LYS A 29 0.13 17.13 -6.36
CA LYS A 29 0.47 16.05 -7.29
C LYS A 29 -0.09 14.69 -6.87
N PHE A 30 -0.03 14.37 -5.58
CA PHE A 30 -0.25 13.03 -5.05
C PHE A 30 -1.19 13.00 -3.84
N GLY A 31 -1.80 14.12 -3.45
CA GLY A 31 -2.70 14.20 -2.29
C GLY A 31 -3.96 13.33 -2.42
N ASN A 32 -4.24 12.81 -3.63
CA ASN A 32 -5.26 11.79 -3.85
C ASN A 32 -4.90 10.50 -3.11
N LYS A 33 -5.90 9.87 -2.46
CA LYS A 33 -5.74 8.61 -1.74
C LYS A 33 -5.14 7.49 -2.61
N ASN A 34 -5.26 7.55 -3.94
CA ASN A 34 -4.77 6.53 -4.87
C ASN A 34 -3.27 6.63 -5.19
N ASP A 35 -2.64 7.78 -4.99
CA ASP A 35 -1.24 8.04 -5.36
C ASP A 35 -0.31 8.04 -4.14
N LEU A 36 -0.73 7.36 -3.06
CA LEU A 36 -0.04 7.34 -1.78
C LEU A 36 1.35 6.68 -1.88
N VAL A 37 1.52 5.73 -2.80
CA VAL A 37 2.81 5.07 -3.06
C VAL A 37 3.82 6.10 -3.54
N GLU A 38 3.49 6.87 -4.58
CA GLU A 38 4.34 7.93 -5.14
C GLU A 38 4.60 9.02 -4.11
N TYR A 39 3.56 9.41 -3.36
CA TYR A 39 3.69 10.37 -2.28
C TYR A 39 4.79 9.91 -1.31
N CYS A 40 4.72 8.68 -0.80
CA CYS A 40 5.69 8.17 0.16
C CYS A 40 7.08 7.98 -0.44
N GLN A 41 7.17 7.57 -1.71
CA GLN A 41 8.45 7.52 -2.42
C GLN A 41 9.12 8.91 -2.46
N GLU A 42 8.37 9.98 -2.72
CA GLU A 42 8.93 11.34 -2.73
C GLU A 42 9.31 11.84 -1.32
N ILE A 43 8.49 11.56 -0.29
CA ILE A 43 8.85 11.89 1.10
C ILE A 43 10.21 11.26 1.46
N LEU A 44 10.35 9.96 1.19
CA LEU A 44 11.47 9.16 1.70
C LEU A 44 12.77 9.35 0.93
N LYS A 45 12.76 10.07 -0.20
CA LYS A 45 14.00 10.54 -0.86
C LYS A 45 14.81 11.49 0.02
N TYR A 46 14.19 12.07 1.06
CA TYR A 46 14.85 13.01 1.96
C TYR A 46 14.89 12.46 3.39
N PRO A 47 16.08 12.43 4.03
CA PRO A 47 17.38 12.79 3.48
C PRO A 47 17.88 11.76 2.46
N ALA A 48 18.60 12.25 1.44
CA ALA A 48 19.12 11.39 0.37
C ALA A 48 19.98 10.26 0.91
N GLU A 49 19.88 9.09 0.28
CA GLU A 49 20.69 7.90 0.58
C GLU A 49 20.55 7.35 2.02
N THR A 50 19.58 7.84 2.80
CA THR A 50 19.38 7.39 4.18
C THR A 50 18.36 6.26 4.30
N ASN A 51 17.24 6.36 3.58
CA ASN A 51 16.19 5.36 3.61
C ASN A 51 16.44 4.27 2.56
N LEU A 52 16.12 3.02 2.92
CA LEU A 52 16.00 1.94 1.94
C LEU A 52 14.88 2.27 0.93
N PRO A 53 14.91 1.67 -0.27
CA PRO A 53 13.78 1.71 -1.19
C PRO A 53 12.47 1.29 -0.50
N LEU A 54 11.36 1.89 -0.89
CA LEU A 54 10.07 1.66 -0.24
C LEU A 54 9.64 0.19 -0.32
N GLU A 55 9.95 -0.48 -1.43
CA GLU A 55 9.73 -1.91 -1.67
C GLU A 55 10.51 -2.84 -0.72
N ASP A 56 11.62 -2.34 -0.15
CA ASP A 56 12.45 -3.06 0.81
C ASP A 56 12.01 -2.74 2.24
N ILE A 57 11.53 -1.51 2.49
CA ILE A 57 10.91 -1.13 3.77
C ILE A 57 9.65 -1.98 4.03
N LEU A 58 8.80 -2.12 3.02
CA LEU A 58 7.54 -2.85 3.11
C LEU A 58 7.76 -4.34 2.79
N ASN A 59 7.29 -5.26 3.65
CA ASN A 59 7.41 -6.71 3.38
C ASN A 59 6.32 -7.19 2.41
N ILE A 60 6.12 -6.49 1.29
CA ILE A 60 5.18 -6.89 0.25
C ILE A 60 5.73 -8.13 -0.46
N PRO A 61 4.94 -9.21 -0.59
CA PRO A 61 5.36 -10.41 -1.29
C PRO A 61 5.40 -10.18 -2.81
N GLU A 62 6.15 -11.01 -3.53
CA GLU A 62 6.17 -10.99 -5.01
C GLU A 62 4.88 -11.55 -5.61
N VAL A 63 4.17 -12.41 -4.87
CA VAL A 63 2.92 -13.06 -5.29
C VAL A 63 1.96 -13.10 -4.11
N VAL A 64 0.69 -12.84 -4.37
CA VAL A 64 -0.41 -13.11 -3.43
C VAL A 64 -1.06 -14.43 -3.84
N VAL A 65 -1.20 -15.35 -2.89
CA VAL A 65 -1.77 -16.69 -3.12
C VAL A 65 -3.01 -16.87 -2.26
N CYS A 66 -4.11 -17.33 -2.85
CA CYS A 66 -5.33 -17.67 -2.12
C CYS A 66 -6.15 -18.69 -2.92
N GLU A 67 -6.61 -19.77 -2.29
CA GLU A 67 -7.44 -20.81 -2.92
C GLU A 67 -6.87 -21.38 -4.23
N GLY A 68 -5.55 -21.58 -4.30
CA GLY A 68 -4.86 -22.09 -5.49
C GLY A 68 -4.80 -21.10 -6.66
N MET A 69 -5.22 -19.85 -6.46
CA MET A 69 -5.01 -18.75 -7.40
C MET A 69 -3.80 -17.94 -6.98
N GLU A 70 -3.07 -17.43 -7.98
CA GLU A 70 -1.86 -16.64 -7.77
C GLU A 70 -1.95 -15.31 -8.52
N LEU A 71 -1.59 -14.23 -7.83
CA LEU A 71 -1.54 -12.88 -8.38
C LEU A 71 -0.13 -12.32 -8.22
N SER A 72 0.58 -12.16 -9.33
CA SER A 72 1.90 -11.51 -9.33
C SER A 72 1.78 -10.04 -8.93
N LEU A 73 2.56 -9.66 -7.91
CA LEU A 73 2.86 -8.29 -7.50
C LEU A 73 4.24 -7.85 -8.04
N MET A 74 4.66 -8.40 -9.18
CA MET A 74 5.88 -7.97 -9.88
C MET A 74 5.52 -7.31 -11.21
N ARG A 75 6.20 -6.20 -11.50
CA ARG A 75 6.08 -5.47 -12.75
C ARG A 75 7.44 -4.89 -13.13
N ASP A 76 7.88 -5.15 -14.37
CA ASP A 76 9.16 -4.67 -14.89
C ASP A 76 10.37 -5.02 -13.99
N GLY A 77 10.34 -6.21 -13.38
CA GLY A 77 11.38 -6.70 -12.46
C GLY A 77 11.36 -6.09 -11.05
N LYS A 78 10.37 -5.26 -10.71
CA LYS A 78 10.22 -4.64 -9.38
C LYS A 78 8.87 -4.98 -8.75
N LYS A 79 8.77 -4.83 -7.42
CA LYS A 79 7.51 -4.99 -6.71
C LYS A 79 6.51 -3.91 -7.14
N ASP A 80 5.33 -4.33 -7.59
CA ASP A 80 4.21 -3.47 -7.96
C ASP A 80 3.43 -3.04 -6.72
N LEU A 81 3.99 -2.05 -6.02
CA LEU A 81 3.39 -1.47 -4.82
C LEU A 81 2.02 -0.83 -5.11
N ARG A 82 1.78 -0.34 -6.33
CA ARG A 82 0.46 0.19 -6.73
C ARG A 82 -0.59 -0.92 -6.74
N ARG A 83 -0.26 -2.10 -7.27
CA ARG A 83 -1.17 -3.25 -7.28
C ARG A 83 -1.44 -3.75 -5.86
N ALA A 84 -0.41 -3.86 -5.03
CA ALA A 84 -0.56 -4.21 -3.61
C ALA A 84 -1.46 -3.20 -2.87
N PHE A 85 -1.21 -1.91 -3.08
CA PHE A 85 -2.01 -0.83 -2.48
C PHE A 85 -3.45 -0.84 -2.98
N LYS A 86 -3.70 -1.14 -4.26
CA LYS A 86 -5.06 -1.29 -4.80
C LYS A 86 -5.83 -2.42 -4.13
N LEU A 87 -5.20 -3.58 -3.90
CA LEU A 87 -5.80 -4.67 -3.14
C LEU A 87 -6.10 -4.25 -1.71
N PHE A 88 -5.14 -3.64 -1.02
CA PHE A 88 -5.34 -3.14 0.34
C PHE A 88 -6.49 -2.13 0.41
N ARG A 89 -6.51 -1.13 -0.47
CA ARG A 89 -7.54 -0.09 -0.50
C ARG A 89 -8.92 -0.61 -0.89
N SER A 90 -8.99 -1.71 -1.63
CA SER A 90 -10.27 -2.31 -2.02
C SER A 90 -11.08 -2.83 -0.83
N ILE A 91 -10.51 -2.92 0.38
CA ILE A 91 -11.29 -3.16 1.60
C ILE A 91 -12.40 -2.13 1.78
N TYR A 92 -12.20 -0.90 1.29
CA TYR A 92 -13.22 0.14 1.30
C TYR A 92 -14.06 0.04 0.02
N GLY A 93 -15.35 -0.23 0.18
CA GLY A 93 -16.32 -0.15 -0.91
C GLY A 93 -16.63 1.30 -1.32
N GLU A 94 -17.59 1.48 -2.23
CA GLU A 94 -18.01 2.81 -2.70
C GLU A 94 -18.58 3.70 -1.59
N ASN A 95 -19.16 3.09 -0.55
CA ASN A 95 -19.70 3.77 0.63
C ASN A 95 -18.65 4.00 1.75
N GLU A 96 -17.37 3.73 1.49
CA GLU A 96 -16.26 3.78 2.44
C GLU A 96 -16.37 2.83 3.66
N GLU A 97 -17.32 1.88 3.66
CA GLU A 97 -17.36 0.83 4.69
C GLU A 97 -16.33 -0.26 4.41
N SER A 98 -15.68 -0.75 5.47
CA SER A 98 -14.67 -1.80 5.38
C SER A 98 -15.32 -3.18 5.23
N ASN A 99 -14.98 -3.89 4.15
CA ASN A 99 -15.41 -5.25 3.92
C ASN A 99 -14.34 -6.06 3.18
N THR A 100 -13.90 -7.16 3.78
CA THR A 100 -12.88 -8.02 3.18
C THR A 100 -13.36 -8.69 1.88
N ALA A 101 -14.67 -8.89 1.70
CA ALA A 101 -15.19 -9.47 0.45
C ALA A 101 -14.80 -8.66 -0.80
N TYR A 102 -14.68 -7.34 -0.68
CA TYR A 102 -14.24 -6.47 -1.78
C TYR A 102 -12.76 -6.69 -2.14
N VAL A 103 -11.94 -7.09 -1.17
CA VAL A 103 -10.54 -7.49 -1.40
C VAL A 103 -10.47 -8.77 -2.23
N ALA A 104 -11.29 -9.77 -1.88
CA ALA A 104 -11.40 -11.00 -2.67
C ALA A 104 -11.92 -10.71 -4.08
N GLU A 105 -12.94 -9.86 -4.22
CA GLU A 105 -13.45 -9.43 -5.52
C GLU A 105 -12.36 -8.80 -6.39
N ALA A 106 -11.60 -7.85 -5.84
CA ALA A 106 -10.51 -7.18 -6.55
C ALA A 106 -9.43 -8.18 -7.00
N PHE A 107 -9.07 -9.13 -6.14
CA PHE A 107 -8.12 -10.19 -6.45
C PHE A 107 -8.64 -11.13 -7.55
N ILE A 108 -9.86 -11.65 -7.42
CA ILE A 108 -10.50 -12.58 -8.38
C ILE A 108 -10.60 -11.93 -9.77
N LYS A 109 -11.02 -10.66 -9.83
CA LYS A 109 -11.04 -9.88 -11.08
C LYS A 109 -9.64 -9.73 -11.67
N ALA A 110 -8.63 -9.49 -10.84
CA ALA A 110 -7.25 -9.31 -11.29
C ALA A 110 -6.61 -10.61 -11.82
N VAL A 111 -7.02 -11.78 -11.33
CA VAL A 111 -6.64 -13.10 -11.88
C VAL A 111 -7.57 -13.60 -12.99
N LYS A 112 -8.52 -12.75 -13.45
CA LYS A 112 -9.46 -13.03 -14.54
C LYS A 112 -10.34 -14.27 -14.29
N LYS A 113 -10.79 -14.46 -13.06
CA LYS A 113 -11.74 -15.52 -12.66
C LYS A 113 -13.14 -14.96 -12.44
N ASP A 114 -14.15 -15.82 -12.50
CA ASP A 114 -15.55 -15.44 -12.27
C ASP A 114 -15.90 -15.46 -10.77
N ILE A 115 -16.29 -14.31 -10.25
CA ILE A 115 -16.69 -14.13 -8.85
C ILE A 115 -17.97 -14.89 -8.50
N ASN A 116 -18.87 -15.12 -9.46
CA ASN A 116 -20.16 -15.77 -9.22
C ASN A 116 -20.03 -17.26 -8.86
N SER A 117 -18.83 -17.82 -8.99
CA SER A 117 -18.50 -19.17 -8.52
C SER A 117 -18.32 -19.27 -7.00
N PHE A 118 -18.28 -18.15 -6.28
CA PHE A 118 -18.02 -18.10 -4.84
C PHE A 118 -19.24 -17.63 -4.05
N LYS A 119 -19.47 -18.26 -2.89
CA LYS A 119 -20.42 -17.75 -1.89
C LYS A 119 -19.85 -16.51 -1.21
N TYR A 120 -20.72 -15.59 -0.80
CA TYR A 120 -20.31 -14.37 -0.13
C TYR A 120 -19.48 -14.60 1.15
N SER A 121 -19.83 -15.58 1.97
CA SER A 121 -19.04 -15.93 3.17
C SER A 121 -17.61 -16.34 2.81
N LYS A 122 -17.44 -17.12 1.74
CA LYS A 122 -16.13 -17.53 1.24
C LYS A 122 -15.32 -16.34 0.73
N LEU A 123 -15.95 -15.37 0.07
CA LEU A 123 -15.28 -14.13 -0.35
C LEU A 123 -14.75 -13.34 0.84
N ARG A 124 -15.47 -13.30 1.97
CA ARG A 124 -14.98 -12.62 3.18
C ARG A 124 -13.73 -13.28 3.75
N ASP A 125 -13.70 -14.62 3.80
CA ASP A 125 -12.57 -15.38 4.31
C ASP A 125 -11.34 -15.22 3.42
N MET A 126 -11.50 -15.42 2.11
CA MET A 126 -10.45 -15.19 1.12
C MET A 126 -9.91 -13.77 1.19
N GLY A 127 -10.82 -12.80 1.30
CA GLY A 127 -10.47 -11.39 1.36
C GLY A 127 -9.62 -11.04 2.58
N ALA A 128 -9.90 -11.66 3.74
CA ALA A 128 -9.10 -11.47 4.94
C ALA A 128 -7.69 -12.06 4.80
N GLU A 129 -7.58 -13.23 4.19
CA GLU A 129 -6.29 -13.87 3.88
C GLU A 129 -5.45 -13.03 2.91
N ILE A 130 -6.06 -12.54 1.83
CA ILE A 130 -5.40 -11.67 0.85
C ILE A 130 -4.98 -10.35 1.51
N PHE A 131 -5.88 -9.73 2.29
CA PHE A 131 -5.61 -8.46 2.96
C PHE A 131 -4.43 -8.56 3.93
N LYS A 132 -4.30 -9.69 4.64
CA LYS A 132 -3.14 -9.95 5.51
C LYS A 132 -1.82 -9.97 4.74
N GLN A 133 -1.79 -10.56 3.53
CA GLN A 133 -0.58 -10.67 2.71
C GLN A 133 -0.07 -9.31 2.22
N VAL A 134 -0.97 -8.35 1.98
CA VAL A 134 -0.61 -6.99 1.53
C VAL A 134 -0.68 -5.94 2.64
N GLY A 135 -0.93 -6.35 3.89
CA GLY A 135 -1.27 -5.47 5.00
C GLY A 135 -0.18 -4.43 5.34
N ASP A 136 1.08 -4.80 5.13
CA ASP A 136 2.24 -3.92 5.36
C ASP A 136 2.18 -2.64 4.52
N ILE A 137 1.49 -2.64 3.38
CA ILE A 137 1.31 -1.43 2.56
C ILE A 137 0.54 -0.34 3.33
N GLY A 138 -0.15 -0.69 4.42
CA GLY A 138 -0.79 0.26 5.33
C GLY A 138 0.19 1.22 5.99
N HIS A 139 1.47 0.87 6.14
CA HIS A 139 2.50 1.76 6.72
C HIS A 139 2.72 3.06 5.92
N LEU A 140 2.30 3.09 4.66
CA LEU A 140 2.29 4.33 3.87
C LEU A 140 1.44 5.43 4.51
N LEU A 141 0.33 5.05 5.18
CA LEU A 141 -0.49 6.01 5.91
C LEU A 141 0.26 6.60 7.11
N THR A 142 1.02 5.77 7.83
CA THR A 142 1.87 6.21 8.94
C THR A 142 2.93 7.19 8.46
N ILE A 143 3.66 6.85 7.39
CA ILE A 143 4.71 7.71 6.81
C ILE A 143 4.13 9.08 6.43
N ARG A 144 3.01 9.11 5.69
CA ARG A 144 2.38 10.37 5.28
C ARG A 144 1.91 11.18 6.48
N ASN A 145 1.29 10.54 7.48
CA ASN A 145 0.74 11.24 8.64
C ASN A 145 1.85 11.88 9.47
N ILE A 146 2.98 11.18 9.67
CA ILE A 146 4.17 11.75 10.33
C ILE A 146 4.67 12.95 9.54
N PHE A 147 4.90 12.78 8.23
CA PHE A 147 5.38 13.86 7.36
C PHE A 147 4.51 15.12 7.44
N ARG A 148 3.17 14.97 7.45
CA ARG A 148 2.23 16.09 7.58
C ARG A 148 2.22 16.77 8.95
N SER A 149 2.75 16.10 9.97
CA SER A 149 2.76 16.61 11.36
C SER A 149 4.06 17.32 11.74
N LEU A 150 5.14 17.11 10.98
CA LEU A 150 6.44 17.75 11.18
C LEU A 150 6.41 19.23 10.83
#